data_AF-A0A2Y9NZ32-F1
#
_entry.id   AF-A0A2Y9NZ32-F1
#
_cell.length_a   1.000
_cell.length_b   1.000
_cell.length_c   1.000
_cell.angle_alpha   90.00
_cell.angle_beta   90.00
_cell.angle_gamma   90.00
#
_symmetry.space_group_name_H-M   'P 1'
#
loop_
_entity.id
_entity.type
_entity.pdbx_description
1 polymer ?
#
loop_
_entity_poly.entity_id
_entity_poly.type
_entity_poly.pdbx_seq_one_letter_code
_entity_poly.pdbx_strand_id
1 'polypeptide(L)'
;MSAPGLQEKPESCAETQHWVSVAHPPTTLSPELRVEICVEGNIASGKTTCLEFFSNTTDIEVLTEPVPKWRNVRGHNPLGLMYRDACRWGLTLQTYVQLTMLDQHTRPQTLPVRLMERSIHSARYVFVENLYRSGKMPEVDYVVLSEWFDWIVRNIDVSIDLIVYLQTTPETCYQRLKMRCREEEKVIPLEYLDAIHHLYEEWLIKGSLFPVAAPVLVIEADHDMEKMLELFEQNRHRILIPEDRKLGP
;
A
#
# COMPACT_ATOMS: atom_id res chain seq x y z
N MET A 1 -58.96 -41.87 -27.40
CA MET A 1 -58.46 -41.14 -26.21
C MET A 1 -57.74 -42.17 -25.37
N SER A 2 -56.42 -42.21 -25.48
CA SER A 2 -55.58 -43.25 -24.89
C SER A 2 -54.37 -42.58 -24.25
N ALA A 3 -54.22 -42.74 -22.94
CA ALA A 3 -53.05 -42.31 -22.21
C ALA A 3 -51.96 -43.40 -22.27
N PRO A 4 -50.70 -43.06 -22.61
CA PRO A 4 -49.52 -43.78 -22.14
C PRO A 4 -48.91 -42.98 -20.96
N GLY A 5 -48.34 -43.55 -19.91
CA GLY A 5 -47.43 -44.70 -19.87
C GLY A 5 -46.20 -44.19 -19.12
N LEU A 6 -46.10 -44.55 -17.83
CA LEU A 6 -44.93 -44.27 -16.98
C LEU A 6 -43.71 -44.98 -17.58
N GLN A 7 -42.63 -44.23 -17.81
CA GLN A 7 -41.36 -44.78 -18.29
C GLN A 7 -40.28 -44.54 -17.24
N GLU A 8 -39.68 -45.65 -16.82
CA GLU A 8 -38.64 -45.81 -15.83
C GLU A 8 -37.36 -45.05 -16.20
N LYS A 9 -36.66 -44.52 -15.18
CA LYS A 9 -35.28 -44.03 -15.31
C LYS A 9 -34.31 -45.20 -15.11
N PRO A 10 -33.25 -45.34 -15.91
CA PRO A 10 -32.19 -46.30 -15.63
C PRO A 10 -31.16 -45.73 -14.63
N GLU A 11 -30.76 -46.57 -13.69
CA GLU A 11 -29.57 -46.41 -12.85
C GLU A 11 -28.30 -46.63 -13.67
N SER A 12 -27.22 -45.90 -13.36
CA SER A 12 -25.87 -46.31 -13.76
C SER A 12 -24.78 -45.64 -12.91
N CYS A 13 -24.02 -46.53 -12.28
CA CYS A 13 -22.60 -46.50 -11.90
C CYS A 13 -22.09 -45.52 -10.82
N ALA A 14 -21.52 -46.17 -9.80
CA ALA A 14 -20.73 -45.63 -8.73
C ALA A 14 -19.38 -45.07 -9.21
N GLU A 15 -19.02 -43.90 -8.69
CA GLU A 15 -17.63 -43.50 -8.49
C GLU A 15 -17.46 -43.04 -7.05
N THR A 16 -16.78 -43.88 -6.26
CA THR A 16 -16.24 -43.53 -4.95
C THR A 16 -15.19 -42.44 -5.13
N GLN A 17 -15.57 -41.18 -4.88
CA GLN A 17 -14.60 -40.09 -4.80
C GLN A 17 -13.75 -40.24 -3.54
N HIS A 18 -12.49 -40.60 -3.77
CA HIS A 18 -11.42 -40.49 -2.80
C HIS A 18 -11.32 -39.06 -2.28
N TRP A 19 -11.24 -38.94 -0.95
CA TRP A 19 -10.82 -37.74 -0.26
C TRP A 19 -9.42 -37.35 -0.71
N VAL A 20 -9.29 -36.22 -1.40
CA VAL A 20 -8.05 -35.44 -1.38
C VAL A 20 -8.33 -34.23 -0.52
N SER A 21 -7.93 -34.33 0.75
CA SER A 21 -7.78 -33.17 1.62
C SER A 21 -6.76 -32.24 0.95
N VAL A 22 -7.26 -31.19 0.30
CA VAL A 22 -6.43 -30.12 -0.24
C VAL A 22 -5.75 -29.43 0.94
N ALA A 23 -4.45 -29.20 0.76
CA ALA A 23 -3.47 -28.81 1.76
C ALA A 23 -3.92 -27.70 2.72
N HIS A 24 -3.41 -27.79 3.95
CA HIS A 24 -3.51 -26.77 4.98
C HIS A 24 -3.15 -25.37 4.45
N PRO A 25 -3.74 -24.29 5.02
CA PRO A 25 -3.31 -22.92 4.70
C PRO A 25 -1.79 -22.79 4.92
N PRO A 26 -1.08 -21.92 4.20
CA PRO A 26 0.30 -21.62 4.56
C PRO A 26 0.30 -21.19 6.03
N THR A 27 1.05 -21.93 6.84
CA THR A 27 1.12 -21.72 8.29
C THR A 27 1.55 -20.28 8.53
N THR A 28 0.61 -19.46 9.00
CA THR A 28 0.86 -18.09 9.42
C THR A 28 2.01 -18.08 10.42
N LEU A 29 3.10 -17.36 10.13
CA LEU A 29 4.28 -17.28 11.01
C LEU A 29 3.88 -16.79 12.40
N SER A 30 4.60 -17.15 13.46
CA SER A 30 4.27 -16.58 14.78
C SER A 30 4.52 -15.06 14.78
N PRO A 31 3.70 -14.26 15.52
CA PRO A 31 3.77 -12.79 15.47
C PRO A 31 5.17 -12.24 15.77
N GLU A 32 5.86 -12.80 16.76
CA GLU A 32 7.22 -12.41 17.15
C GLU A 32 8.31 -12.61 16.08
N LEU A 33 8.01 -13.36 15.01
CA LEU A 33 8.95 -13.59 13.89
C LEU A 33 8.69 -12.68 12.69
N ARG A 34 7.57 -11.95 12.64
CA ARG A 34 7.18 -11.12 11.49
C ARG A 34 7.69 -9.69 11.60
N VAL A 35 8.15 -9.15 10.48
CA VAL A 35 8.53 -7.75 10.32
C VAL A 35 7.68 -7.13 9.22
N GLU A 36 6.99 -6.04 9.51
CA GLU A 36 6.24 -5.22 8.56
C GLU A 36 6.93 -3.88 8.32
N ILE A 37 7.35 -3.65 7.07
CA ILE A 37 8.11 -2.47 6.66
C ILE A 37 7.30 -1.72 5.62
N CYS A 38 7.07 -0.43 5.84
CA CYS A 38 6.42 0.43 4.85
C CYS A 38 7.44 1.34 4.17
N VAL A 39 7.53 1.27 2.85
CA VAL A 39 8.33 2.19 2.03
C VAL A 39 7.47 3.38 1.67
N GLU A 40 7.80 4.53 2.24
CA GLU A 40 7.09 5.79 2.09
C GLU A 40 7.87 6.76 1.17
N GLY A 41 7.15 7.74 0.61
CA GLY A 41 7.76 8.71 -0.29
C GLY A 41 6.77 9.34 -1.26
N ASN A 42 7.20 10.45 -1.86
CA ASN A 42 6.38 11.22 -2.82
C ASN A 42 6.02 10.39 -4.07
N ILE A 43 5.09 10.86 -4.90
CA ILE A 43 4.78 10.25 -6.19
C ILE A 43 6.06 10.21 -7.05
N ALA A 44 6.35 9.07 -7.67
CA ALA A 44 7.56 8.84 -8.46
C ALA A 44 8.91 8.96 -7.70
N SER A 45 8.91 8.82 -6.36
CA SER A 45 10.14 8.79 -5.55
C SER A 45 11.00 7.52 -5.70
N GLY A 46 10.53 6.49 -6.42
CA GLY A 46 11.27 5.23 -6.60
C GLY A 46 10.87 4.09 -5.65
N LYS A 47 9.72 4.18 -4.96
CA LYS A 47 9.24 3.12 -4.05
C LYS A 47 9.10 1.76 -4.72
N THR A 48 8.40 1.66 -5.84
CA THR A 48 8.24 0.40 -6.58
C THR A 48 9.59 -0.21 -6.95
N THR A 49 10.56 0.62 -7.38
CA THR A 49 11.93 0.18 -7.66
C THR A 49 12.64 -0.37 -6.43
N CYS A 50 12.45 0.24 -5.25
CA CYS A 50 12.97 -0.28 -3.99
C CYS A 50 12.35 -1.65 -3.65
N LEU A 51 11.03 -1.80 -3.80
CA LEU A 51 10.37 -3.09 -3.59
C LEU A 51 10.89 -4.17 -4.56
N GLU A 52 11.00 -3.84 -5.85
CA GLU A 52 11.52 -4.74 -6.89
C GLU A 52 12.94 -5.20 -6.58
N PHE A 53 13.80 -4.31 -6.08
CA PHE A 53 15.17 -4.66 -5.67
C PHE A 53 15.20 -5.76 -4.59
N PHE A 54 14.29 -5.72 -3.62
CA PHE A 54 14.23 -6.70 -2.54
C PHE A 54 13.41 -7.96 -2.90
N SER A 55 12.56 -7.90 -3.92
CA SER A 55 11.63 -8.98 -4.29
C SER A 55 12.27 -10.34 -4.62
N ASN A 56 13.56 -10.36 -4.99
CA ASN A 56 14.30 -11.59 -5.29
C ASN A 56 14.90 -12.28 -4.04
N THR A 57 14.67 -11.74 -2.84
CA THR A 57 15.16 -12.31 -1.59
C THR A 57 14.16 -13.34 -1.05
N THR A 58 14.62 -14.52 -0.65
CA THR A 58 13.75 -15.68 -0.31
C THR A 58 12.81 -15.46 0.86
N ASP A 59 13.15 -14.56 1.79
CA ASP A 59 12.40 -14.35 3.04
C ASP A 59 11.55 -13.07 3.05
N ILE A 60 11.32 -12.47 1.87
CA ILE A 60 10.61 -11.21 1.72
C ILE A 60 9.38 -11.40 0.83
N GLU A 61 8.21 -11.02 1.34
CA GLU A 61 7.05 -10.74 0.48
C GLU A 61 6.92 -9.24 0.22
N VAL A 62 6.55 -8.88 -1.02
CA VAL A 62 6.37 -7.49 -1.44
C VAL A 62 4.91 -7.22 -1.76
N LEU A 63 4.36 -6.13 -1.21
CA LEU A 63 3.02 -5.64 -1.51
C LEU A 63 3.12 -4.24 -2.13
N THR A 64 3.04 -4.17 -3.46
CA THR A 64 3.00 -2.89 -4.18
C THR A 64 1.66 -2.18 -3.98
N GLU A 65 1.64 -0.87 -4.18
CA GLU A 65 0.42 -0.08 -4.10
C GLU A 65 -0.63 -0.62 -5.10
N PRO A 66 -1.91 -0.84 -4.69
CA PRO A 66 -2.92 -1.47 -5.53
C PRO A 66 -3.50 -0.50 -6.59
N VAL A 67 -2.65 0.30 -7.23
CA VAL A 67 -2.99 1.22 -8.32
C VAL A 67 -3.87 0.56 -9.39
N PRO A 68 -3.66 -0.70 -9.83
CA PRO A 68 -4.57 -1.34 -10.78
C PRO A 68 -6.02 -1.39 -10.29
N LYS A 69 -6.25 -1.64 -8.99
CA LYS A 69 -7.60 -1.61 -8.38
C LYS A 69 -8.19 -0.19 -8.47
N TRP A 70 -7.39 0.84 -8.26
CA TRP A 70 -7.84 2.25 -8.27
C TRP A 70 -8.09 2.82 -9.67
N ARG A 71 -7.49 2.21 -10.69
CA ARG A 71 -7.69 2.58 -12.10
C ARG A 71 -8.85 1.86 -12.76
N ASN A 72 -9.35 0.79 -12.17
CA ASN A 72 -10.47 0.03 -12.69
C ASN A 72 -11.36 -0.55 -11.57
N VAL A 73 -12.36 0.25 -11.19
CA VAL A 73 -13.48 -0.19 -10.34
C VAL A 73 -14.68 -0.39 -11.26
N ARG A 74 -14.84 -1.63 -11.76
CA ARG A 74 -15.93 -2.02 -12.67
C ARG A 74 -16.05 -1.09 -13.90
N GLY A 75 -14.93 -0.78 -14.54
CA GLY A 75 -14.86 0.08 -15.72
C GLY A 75 -14.66 1.58 -15.42
N HIS A 76 -14.69 1.98 -14.15
CA HIS A 76 -14.40 3.36 -13.75
C HIS A 76 -12.95 3.51 -13.27
N ASN A 77 -12.37 4.69 -13.51
CA ASN A 77 -11.01 5.02 -13.07
C ASN A 77 -11.05 6.10 -11.96
N PRO A 78 -11.35 5.74 -10.69
CA PRO A 78 -11.35 6.69 -9.57
C PRO A 78 -10.09 7.53 -9.45
N LEU A 79 -8.90 6.95 -9.70
CA LEU A 79 -7.64 7.69 -9.65
C LEU A 79 -7.63 8.84 -10.67
N GLY A 80 -7.96 8.55 -11.93
CA GLY A 80 -8.06 9.56 -12.98
C GLY A 80 -9.20 10.56 -12.74
N LEU A 81 -10.33 10.12 -12.18
CA LEU A 81 -11.44 11.00 -11.81
C LEU A 81 -11.02 12.01 -10.74
N MET A 82 -10.28 11.58 -9.71
CA MET A 82 -9.76 12.47 -8.66
C MET A 82 -8.77 13.50 -9.22
N TYR A 83 -7.85 13.10 -10.10
CA TYR A 83 -6.93 14.07 -10.70
C TYR A 83 -7.61 15.10 -11.60
N ARG A 84 -8.78 14.77 -12.18
CA ARG A 84 -9.58 15.72 -12.98
C ARG A 84 -10.47 16.62 -12.14
N ASP A 85 -11.11 16.07 -11.11
CA ASP A 85 -11.98 16.79 -10.19
C ASP A 85 -11.87 16.22 -8.78
N ALA A 86 -10.87 16.73 -8.06
CA ALA A 86 -10.58 16.30 -6.70
C ALA A 86 -11.69 16.70 -5.71
N CYS A 87 -12.44 17.77 -5.98
CA CYS A 87 -13.55 18.20 -5.13
C CYS A 87 -14.69 17.16 -5.16
N ARG A 88 -14.99 16.62 -6.35
CA ARG A 88 -16.04 15.61 -6.50
C ARG A 88 -15.59 14.21 -6.10
N TRP A 89 -14.36 13.84 -6.41
CA TRP A 89 -13.90 12.44 -6.36
C TRP A 89 -12.86 12.17 -5.27
N GLY A 90 -12.42 13.21 -4.53
CA GLY A 90 -11.48 13.08 -3.41
C GLY A 90 -11.95 12.09 -2.36
N LEU A 91 -13.15 12.29 -1.80
CA LEU A 91 -13.74 11.36 -0.81
C LEU A 91 -13.85 9.93 -1.36
N THR A 92 -14.38 9.77 -2.58
CA THR A 92 -14.56 8.46 -3.22
C THR A 92 -13.25 7.70 -3.33
N LEU A 93 -12.20 8.34 -3.86
CA LEU A 93 -10.91 7.70 -4.01
C LEU A 93 -10.28 7.41 -2.65
N GLN A 94 -10.25 8.38 -1.72
CA GLN A 94 -9.58 8.19 -0.43
C GLN A 94 -10.24 7.12 0.43
N THR A 95 -11.58 6.99 0.38
CA THR A 95 -12.29 5.87 1.02
C THR A 95 -11.81 4.53 0.47
N TYR A 96 -11.69 4.41 -0.86
CA TYR A 96 -11.25 3.18 -1.49
C TYR A 96 -9.77 2.89 -1.26
N VAL A 97 -8.92 3.93 -1.24
CA VAL A 97 -7.50 3.81 -0.89
C VAL A 97 -7.36 3.24 0.53
N GLN A 98 -8.04 3.82 1.53
CA GLN A 98 -8.00 3.31 2.91
C GLN A 98 -8.45 1.84 2.98
N LEU A 99 -9.54 1.47 2.29
CA LEU A 99 -10.00 0.07 2.22
C LEU A 99 -8.93 -0.85 1.63
N THR A 100 -8.33 -0.48 0.49
CA THR A 100 -7.34 -1.32 -0.16
C THR A 100 -6.01 -1.39 0.60
N MET A 101 -5.64 -0.35 1.34
CA MET A 101 -4.47 -0.38 2.23
C MET A 101 -4.74 -1.27 3.44
N LEU A 102 -5.94 -1.19 4.04
CA LEU A 102 -6.37 -2.08 5.10
C LEU A 102 -6.35 -3.56 4.67
N ASP A 103 -6.82 -3.86 3.45
CA ASP A 103 -6.77 -5.20 2.83
C ASP A 103 -5.32 -5.73 2.73
N GLN A 104 -4.34 -4.84 2.49
CA GLN A 104 -2.93 -5.23 2.45
C GLN A 104 -2.36 -5.47 3.84
N HIS A 105 -2.60 -4.56 4.79
CA HIS A 105 -2.18 -4.69 6.19
C HIS A 105 -2.70 -5.98 6.82
N THR A 106 -3.98 -6.29 6.60
CA THR A 106 -4.64 -7.48 7.16
C THR A 106 -4.38 -8.79 6.40
N ARG A 107 -3.63 -8.73 5.29
CA ARG A 107 -3.29 -9.94 4.51
C ARG A 107 -2.45 -10.87 5.38
N PRO A 108 -2.73 -12.19 5.42
CA PRO A 108 -1.88 -13.13 6.14
C PRO A 108 -0.43 -13.08 5.65
N GLN A 109 0.50 -12.86 6.59
CA GLN A 109 1.94 -12.84 6.30
C GLN A 109 2.50 -14.25 6.29
N THR A 110 3.09 -14.63 5.15
CA THR A 110 3.65 -15.98 4.94
C THR A 110 5.17 -16.01 4.99
N LEU A 111 5.83 -14.87 4.85
CA LEU A 111 7.29 -14.74 4.89
C LEU A 111 7.74 -13.84 6.05
N PRO A 112 8.96 -14.04 6.60
CA PRO A 112 9.42 -13.32 7.79
C PRO A 112 9.38 -11.80 7.65
N VAL A 113 9.63 -11.28 6.46
CA VAL A 113 9.61 -9.84 6.18
C VAL A 113 8.55 -9.54 5.14
N ARG A 114 7.76 -8.50 5.40
CA ARG A 114 6.84 -7.90 4.44
C ARG A 114 7.29 -6.47 4.15
N LEU A 115 7.46 -6.17 2.87
CA LEU A 115 7.75 -4.83 2.39
C LEU A 115 6.54 -4.28 1.62
N MET A 116 5.94 -3.22 2.13
CA MET A 116 4.74 -2.59 1.57
C MET A 116 5.07 -1.24 0.94
N GLU A 117 4.52 -0.96 -0.24
CA GLU A 117 4.57 0.36 -0.83
C GLU A 117 3.44 1.21 -0.24
N ARG A 118 3.83 2.18 0.60
CA ARG A 118 2.94 3.01 1.44
C ARG A 118 2.19 2.22 2.51
N SER A 119 1.40 2.95 3.30
CA SER A 119 0.61 2.45 4.41
C SER A 119 -0.75 3.14 4.49
N ILE A 120 -1.62 2.61 5.35
CA ILE A 120 -2.85 3.31 5.71
C ILE A 120 -2.57 4.67 6.38
N HIS A 121 -1.41 4.84 7.02
CA HIS A 121 -1.00 6.11 7.63
C HIS A 121 -0.75 7.18 6.59
N SER A 122 0.00 6.91 5.51
CA SER A 122 0.22 7.92 4.46
C SER A 122 -1.04 8.23 3.67
N ALA A 123 -1.98 7.27 3.54
CA ALA A 123 -3.31 7.56 3.02
C ALA A 123 -4.02 8.66 3.82
N ARG A 124 -3.96 8.62 5.16
CA ARG A 124 -4.60 9.60 6.04
C ARG A 124 -3.77 10.88 6.24
N TYR A 125 -2.51 10.75 6.61
CA TYR A 125 -1.66 11.86 7.07
C TYR A 125 -1.05 12.67 5.92
N VAL A 126 -0.98 12.09 4.72
CA VAL A 126 -0.46 12.77 3.53
C VAL A 126 -1.59 13.08 2.55
N PHE A 127 -2.32 12.08 2.05
CA PHE A 127 -3.24 12.32 0.94
C PHE A 127 -4.58 12.94 1.35
N VAL A 128 -5.23 12.41 2.39
CA VAL A 128 -6.45 13.02 2.94
C VAL A 128 -6.15 14.41 3.50
N GLU A 129 -5.04 14.56 4.23
CA GLU A 129 -4.59 15.86 4.75
C GLU A 129 -4.35 16.88 3.62
N ASN A 130 -3.70 16.49 2.52
CA ASN A 130 -3.49 17.36 1.37
C ASN A 130 -4.81 17.83 0.75
N LEU A 131 -5.77 16.92 0.57
CA LEU A 131 -7.07 17.28 0.00
C LEU A 131 -7.82 18.28 0.90
N TYR A 132 -7.73 18.12 2.22
CA TYR A 132 -8.32 19.04 3.17
C TYR A 132 -7.62 20.42 3.16
N ARG A 133 -6.29 20.45 3.32
CA ARG A 133 -5.49 21.70 3.34
C ARG A 133 -5.57 22.49 2.04
N SER A 134 -5.76 21.81 0.91
CA SER A 134 -5.94 22.45 -0.40
C SER A 134 -7.37 22.89 -0.69
N GLY A 135 -8.30 22.74 0.27
CA GLY A 135 -9.70 23.14 0.13
C GLY A 135 -10.52 22.26 -0.82
N LYS A 136 -9.97 21.10 -1.21
CA LYS A 136 -10.60 20.13 -2.13
C LYS A 136 -11.44 19.07 -1.41
N MET A 137 -11.38 19.02 -0.09
CA MET A 137 -12.20 18.14 0.73
C MET A 137 -12.91 18.98 1.79
N PRO A 138 -14.25 18.97 1.83
CA PRO A 138 -15.01 19.59 2.92
C PRO A 138 -14.61 19.03 4.29
N GLU A 139 -14.74 19.85 5.33
CA GLU A 139 -14.39 19.45 6.71
C GLU A 139 -15.15 18.19 7.16
N VAL A 140 -16.43 18.05 6.82
CA VAL A 140 -17.22 16.86 7.17
C VAL A 140 -16.64 15.59 6.56
N ASP A 141 -16.18 15.64 5.30
CA ASP A 141 -15.59 14.49 4.61
C ASP A 141 -14.24 14.12 5.24
N TYR A 142 -13.44 15.13 5.58
CA TYR A 142 -12.17 14.97 6.27
C TYR A 142 -12.34 14.31 7.65
N VAL A 143 -13.28 14.80 8.45
CA VAL A 143 -13.58 14.25 9.79
C VAL A 143 -14.07 12.81 9.68
N VAL A 144 -14.99 12.51 8.76
CA VAL A 144 -15.48 11.14 8.56
C VAL A 144 -14.35 10.18 8.19
N LEU A 145 -13.49 10.55 7.24
CA LEU A 145 -12.33 9.71 6.87
C LEU A 145 -11.30 9.57 8.00
N SER A 146 -11.21 10.57 8.89
CA SER A 146 -10.35 10.52 10.07
C SER A 146 -10.90 9.56 11.12
N GLU A 147 -12.21 9.63 11.42
CA GLU A 147 -12.84 8.73 12.39
C GLU A 147 -12.79 7.27 11.93
N TRP A 148 -12.96 7.02 10.62
CA TRP A 148 -12.75 5.70 10.04
C TRP A 148 -11.32 5.19 10.25
N PHE A 149 -10.32 6.02 9.96
CA PHE A 149 -8.92 5.69 10.18
C PHE A 149 -8.62 5.42 11.67
N ASP A 150 -9.10 6.29 12.57
CA ASP A 150 -8.92 6.16 14.02
C ASP A 150 -9.60 4.90 14.58
N TRP A 151 -10.74 4.50 14.00
CA TRP A 151 -11.38 3.24 14.35
C TRP A 151 -10.53 2.05 13.88
N ILE A 152 -10.00 2.08 12.65
CA ILE A 152 -9.16 1.01 12.11
C ILE A 152 -7.91 0.81 12.99
N VAL A 153 -7.14 1.87 13.24
CA VAL A 153 -5.89 1.80 14.01
C VAL A 153 -6.13 1.31 15.44
N ARG A 154 -7.29 1.59 16.03
CA ARG A 154 -7.64 1.13 17.38
C ARG A 154 -8.11 -0.32 17.45
N ASN A 155 -8.68 -0.87 16.37
CA ASN A 155 -9.39 -2.15 16.41
C ASN A 155 -8.77 -3.25 15.55
N ILE A 156 -7.89 -2.90 14.62
CA ILE A 156 -7.26 -3.81 13.67
C ILE A 156 -5.74 -3.70 13.81
N ASP A 157 -5.05 -4.84 13.75
CA ASP A 157 -3.59 -4.87 13.70
C ASP A 157 -3.11 -4.34 12.35
N VAL A 158 -2.57 -3.13 12.37
CA VAL A 158 -1.94 -2.42 11.25
C VAL A 158 -0.54 -1.93 11.68
N SER A 159 0.09 -2.71 12.57
CA SER A 159 1.39 -2.38 13.16
C SER A 159 2.50 -2.35 12.10
N ILE A 160 3.45 -1.44 12.28
CA ILE A 160 4.61 -1.26 11.40
C ILE A 160 5.86 -1.30 12.27
N ASP A 161 6.87 -2.06 11.86
CA ASP A 161 8.15 -2.18 12.56
C ASP A 161 9.19 -1.17 12.05
N LEU A 162 9.07 -0.75 10.80
CA LEU A 162 9.97 0.23 10.18
C LEU A 162 9.29 1.02 9.07
N ILE A 163 9.53 2.33 9.02
CA ILE A 163 9.22 3.18 7.87
C ILE A 163 10.52 3.48 7.12
N VAL A 164 10.62 3.07 5.86
CA VAL A 164 11.71 3.49 4.96
C VAL A 164 11.22 4.68 4.16
N TYR A 165 11.69 5.88 4.49
CA TYR A 165 11.33 7.10 3.77
C TYR A 165 12.32 7.37 2.65
N LEU A 166 11.88 7.18 1.40
CA LEU A 166 12.61 7.64 0.21
C LEU A 166 12.36 9.14 0.04
N GLN A 167 13.24 9.92 0.65
CA GLN A 167 13.20 11.38 0.59
C GLN A 167 13.70 11.81 -0.80
N THR A 168 12.85 12.50 -1.55
CA THR A 168 13.17 12.93 -2.92
C THR A 168 12.59 14.31 -3.14
N THR A 169 13.38 15.20 -3.74
CA THR A 169 12.91 16.54 -4.10
C THR A 169 11.70 16.48 -5.03
N PRO A 170 10.76 17.43 -4.92
CA PRO A 170 9.63 17.58 -5.83
C PRO A 170 10.05 17.66 -7.31
N GLU A 171 11.17 18.32 -7.61
CA GLU A 171 11.72 18.46 -8.97
C GLU A 171 12.13 17.12 -9.56
N THR A 172 12.88 16.31 -8.80
CA THR A 172 13.27 14.97 -9.22
C THR A 172 12.03 14.07 -9.38
N CYS A 173 11.07 14.15 -8.45
CA CYS A 173 9.80 13.44 -8.56
C CYS A 173 9.05 13.83 -9.83
N TYR A 174 8.99 15.12 -10.16
CA TYR A 174 8.32 15.64 -11.35
C TYR A 174 8.98 15.16 -12.65
N GLN A 175 10.32 15.16 -12.70
CA GLN A 175 11.08 14.61 -13.83
C GLN A 175 10.81 13.12 -14.02
N ARG A 176 10.86 12.33 -12.93
CA ARG A 176 10.58 10.88 -12.94
C ARG A 176 9.14 10.57 -13.33
N LEU A 177 8.19 11.35 -12.84
CA LEU A 177 6.77 11.25 -13.16
C LEU A 177 6.53 11.45 -14.67
N LYS A 178 7.20 12.45 -15.28
CA LYS A 178 7.14 12.66 -16.73
C LYS A 178 7.72 11.48 -17.51
N MET A 179 8.82 10.90 -17.06
CA MET A 179 9.40 9.71 -17.71
C MET A 179 8.49 8.48 -17.61
N ARG A 180 7.81 8.28 -16.48
CA ARG A 180 6.90 7.14 -16.25
C ARG A 180 5.66 7.15 -17.17
N CYS A 181 5.28 8.32 -17.70
CA CYS A 181 4.23 8.47 -18.72
C CYS A 181 2.86 7.85 -18.37
N ARG A 182 2.50 7.76 -17.08
CA ARG A 182 1.16 7.28 -16.70
C ARG A 182 0.11 8.36 -17.03
N GLU A 183 -0.91 7.99 -17.79
CA GLU A 183 -1.89 8.93 -18.37
C GLU A 183 -2.57 9.82 -17.32
N GLU A 184 -2.98 9.24 -16.19
CA GLU A 184 -3.65 9.96 -15.10
C GLU A 184 -2.73 10.93 -14.36
N GLU A 185 -1.41 10.71 -14.42
CA GLU A 185 -0.43 11.50 -13.68
C GLU A 185 0.08 12.70 -14.49
N LYS A 186 -0.15 12.74 -15.81
CA LYS A 186 0.28 13.85 -16.68
C LYS A 186 -0.25 15.23 -16.28
N VAL A 187 -1.38 15.25 -15.57
CA VAL A 187 -2.03 16.48 -15.10
C VAL A 187 -1.51 16.95 -13.73
N ILE A 188 -0.63 16.19 -13.08
CA ILE A 188 -0.10 16.52 -11.75
C ILE A 188 0.92 17.65 -11.90
N PRO A 189 0.66 18.83 -11.29
CA PRO A 189 1.58 19.96 -11.35
C PRO A 189 2.70 19.82 -10.29
N LEU A 190 3.81 20.56 -10.46
CA LEU A 190 4.94 20.51 -9.52
C LEU A 190 4.50 20.94 -8.11
N GLU A 191 3.65 21.95 -8.03
CA GLU A 191 3.11 22.51 -6.78
C GLU A 191 2.33 21.46 -5.98
N TYR A 192 1.73 20.47 -6.65
CA TYR A 192 1.10 19.35 -5.96
C TYR A 192 2.16 18.43 -5.31
N LEU A 193 3.25 18.15 -6.02
CA LEU A 193 4.35 17.35 -5.48
C LEU A 193 5.07 18.08 -4.34
N ASP A 194 5.19 19.41 -4.41
CA ASP A 194 5.67 20.24 -3.31
C ASP A 194 4.79 20.07 -2.07
N ALA A 195 3.47 20.19 -2.20
CA ALA A 195 2.54 20.02 -1.08
C ALA A 195 2.66 18.63 -0.43
N ILE A 196 2.76 17.58 -1.25
CA ILE A 196 2.96 16.20 -0.77
C ILE A 196 4.31 16.04 -0.07
N HIS A 197 5.38 16.64 -0.61
CA HIS A 197 6.70 16.62 0.02
C HIS A 197 6.67 17.27 1.41
N HIS A 198 6.08 18.47 1.54
CA HIS A 198 5.96 19.15 2.83
C HIS A 198 5.21 18.33 3.88
N LEU A 199 4.14 17.62 3.50
CA LEU A 199 3.40 16.76 4.40
C LEU A 199 4.22 15.55 4.88
N TYR A 200 5.05 14.97 4.01
CA TYR A 200 5.99 13.93 4.43
C TYR A 200 7.06 14.46 5.39
N GLU A 201 7.63 15.64 5.11
CA GLU A 201 8.60 16.28 5.99
C GLU A 201 8.01 16.61 7.37
N GLU A 202 6.77 17.12 7.41
CA GLU A 202 6.05 17.40 8.65
C GLU A 202 5.79 16.14 9.47
N TRP A 203 5.43 15.04 8.81
CA TRP A 203 5.10 13.78 9.44
C TRP A 203 6.34 12.99 9.89
N LEU A 204 7.28 12.72 8.98
CA LEU A 204 8.35 11.75 9.21
C LEU A 204 9.66 12.36 9.73
N ILE A 205 9.86 13.68 9.56
CA ILE A 205 11.12 14.35 9.94
C ILE A 205 10.92 15.30 11.12
N LYS A 206 9.96 16.23 11.01
CA LYS A 206 9.77 17.30 12.01
C LYS A 206 9.02 16.85 13.27
N GLY A 207 8.32 15.72 13.22
CA GLY A 207 7.62 15.12 14.36
C GLY A 207 6.48 15.98 14.94
N SER A 208 5.75 16.70 14.09
CA SER A 208 4.97 17.87 14.54
C SER A 208 3.45 17.74 14.52
N LEU A 209 2.87 16.87 13.68
CA LEU A 209 1.41 16.88 13.43
C LEU A 209 0.70 15.55 13.62
N PHE A 210 1.36 14.43 13.32
CA PHE A 210 0.79 13.09 13.40
C PHE A 210 1.76 12.13 14.07
N PRO A 211 1.27 11.11 14.79
CA PRO A 211 2.14 10.10 15.38
C PRO A 211 2.86 9.32 14.28
N VAL A 212 4.14 9.08 14.49
CA VAL A 212 4.93 8.18 13.65
C VAL A 212 4.73 6.76 14.19
N ALA A 213 4.28 5.84 13.33
CA ALA A 213 3.91 4.48 13.75
C ALA A 213 5.11 3.59 14.10
N ALA A 214 6.30 3.92 13.58
CA ALA A 214 7.52 3.12 13.72
C ALA A 214 8.78 4.01 13.58
N PRO A 215 9.98 3.51 13.92
CA PRO A 215 11.23 4.17 13.55
C PRO A 215 11.31 4.49 12.06
N VAL A 216 11.95 5.61 11.72
CA VAL A 216 12.08 6.08 10.32
C VAL A 216 13.53 5.95 9.86
N LEU A 217 13.76 5.18 8.81
CA LEU A 217 14.99 5.14 8.05
C LEU A 217 14.86 6.05 6.82
N VAL A 218 15.57 7.18 6.83
CA VAL A 218 15.60 8.12 5.71
C VAL A 218 16.68 7.71 4.71
N ILE A 219 16.31 7.65 3.42
CA ILE A 219 17.23 7.43 2.30
C ILE A 219 17.06 8.59 1.33
N GLU A 220 18.15 9.35 1.13
CA GLU A 220 18.27 10.39 0.11
C GLU A 220 18.14 9.74 -1.27
N ALA A 221 17.05 10.03 -1.97
CA ALA A 221 16.63 9.31 -3.16
C ALA A 221 16.60 10.18 -4.43
N ASP A 222 17.35 11.28 -4.46
CA ASP A 222 17.51 12.17 -5.63
C ASP A 222 18.54 11.68 -6.67
N HIS A 223 19.18 10.54 -6.42
CA HIS A 223 20.24 10.02 -7.29
C HIS A 223 19.71 9.25 -8.52
N ASP A 224 20.62 8.90 -9.43
CA ASP A 224 20.31 8.01 -10.56
C ASP A 224 20.07 6.56 -10.10
N MET A 225 19.63 5.72 -11.04
CA MET A 225 19.26 4.33 -10.75
C MET A 225 20.44 3.53 -10.17
N GLU A 226 21.63 3.64 -10.74
CA GLU A 226 22.81 2.89 -10.29
C GLU A 226 23.12 3.22 -8.84
N LYS A 227 23.15 4.51 -8.51
CA LYS A 227 23.40 4.96 -7.15
C LYS A 227 22.29 4.55 -6.17
N MET A 228 21.03 4.56 -6.61
CA MET A 228 19.91 4.08 -5.78
C MET A 228 20.05 2.59 -5.42
N LEU A 229 20.45 1.76 -6.38
CA LEU A 229 20.68 0.32 -6.12
C LEU A 229 21.81 0.10 -5.11
N GLU A 230 22.91 0.88 -5.21
CA GLU A 230 23.98 0.86 -4.20
C GLU A 230 23.46 1.24 -2.81
N LEU A 231 22.64 2.29 -2.70
CA LEU A 231 22.08 2.75 -1.43
C LEU A 231 21.14 1.71 -0.82
N PHE A 232 20.33 1.02 -1.64
CA PHE A 232 19.48 -0.08 -1.16
C PHE A 232 20.31 -1.24 -0.64
N GLU A 233 21.40 -1.61 -1.32
CA GLU A 233 22.30 -2.67 -0.84
C GLU A 233 23.01 -2.27 0.45
N GLN A 234 23.53 -1.05 0.53
CA GLN A 234 24.19 -0.52 1.73
C GLN A 234 23.26 -0.49 2.95
N ASN A 235 21.95 -0.28 2.74
CA ASN A 235 20.95 -0.27 3.79
C ASN A 235 20.22 -1.60 3.97
N ARG A 236 20.54 -2.67 3.21
CA ARG A 236 19.84 -3.96 3.25
C ARG A 236 19.65 -4.48 4.66
N HIS A 237 20.70 -4.51 5.47
CA HIS A 237 20.61 -5.01 6.84
C HIS A 237 19.69 -4.14 7.71
N ARG A 238 19.77 -2.81 7.58
CA ARG A 238 18.95 -1.86 8.36
C ARG A 238 17.48 -1.92 7.98
N ILE A 239 17.19 -2.20 6.72
CA ILE A 239 15.83 -2.38 6.21
C ILE A 239 15.26 -3.71 6.70
N LEU A 240 15.99 -4.82 6.52
CA LEU A 240 15.44 -6.17 6.73
C LEU A 240 15.51 -6.67 8.18
N ILE A 241 16.38 -6.07 9.01
CA ILE A 241 16.57 -6.43 10.42
C ILE A 241 16.55 -5.14 11.25
N PRO A 242 15.35 -4.62 11.61
CA PRO A 242 15.24 -3.43 12.44
C PRO A 242 15.90 -3.64 13.81
N GLU A 243 16.62 -2.63 14.32
CA GLU A 243 17.53 -2.75 15.48
C GLU A 243 16.84 -3.14 16.81
N ASP A 244 15.52 -3.03 16.90
CA ASP A 244 14.75 -3.41 18.10
C ASP A 244 14.64 -4.94 18.29
N ARG A 245 15.12 -5.74 17.33
CA ARG A 245 15.35 -7.19 17.50
C ARG A 245 16.75 -7.50 18.03
N LYS A 246 17.21 -6.79 19.07
CA LYS A 246 18.16 -7.43 19.99
C LYS A 246 17.44 -8.61 20.63
N LEU A 247 17.50 -9.76 19.95
CA LEU A 247 17.25 -11.07 20.53
C LEU A 247 18.00 -11.09 21.86
N GLY A 248 17.23 -10.99 22.95
CA GLY A 248 17.74 -11.30 24.27
C GLY A 248 18.29 -12.74 24.27
N PRO A 249 19.27 -13.03 25.14
CA PRO A 249 20.00 -14.29 25.14
C PRO A 249 19.10 -15.53 25.25
#